data_AF-A0A067R726-F1
#
_entry.id   AF-A0A067R726-F1
#
_cell.length_a   1.000
_cell.length_b   1.000
_cell.length_c   1.000
_cell.angle_alpha   90.00
_cell.angle_beta   90.00
_cell.angle_gamma   90.00
#
_symmetry.space_group_name_H-M   'P 1'
#
loop_
_entity.id
_entity.type
_entity.pdbx_description
1 polymer ?
#
loop_
_entity_poly.entity_id
_entity_poly.type
_entity_poly.pdbx_seq_one_letter_code
_entity_poly.pdbx_strand_id
1 'polypeptide(L)'
;MLLTQDEMKEIDLIEARIVDLEKRIVGNLHSTENYVPIVDSLETTNSLINTSLIGRESASMFMRRLAELDTLLDPAAEDRTLNLSVKMEQVLVMEPFLQHNVRALNEMQQLVSVLDSEAIKNVPSLTRRLEKLTLFYLDRKQETDTMTANIMDLLQQYNTIIMNVTKSFAQFEDVVTKCEIATQPKKEAE
;
A
#
# COMPACT_ATOMS: atom_id res chain seq x y z
N MET A 1 -27.11 -31.21 8.27
CA MET A 1 -27.81 -30.07 7.68
C MET A 1 -26.98 -28.86 8.06
N LEU A 2 -26.07 -28.45 7.16
CA LEU A 2 -25.11 -27.38 7.42
C LEU A 2 -25.85 -26.05 7.26
N LEU A 3 -26.00 -25.29 8.35
CA LEU A 3 -26.49 -23.92 8.25
C LEU A 3 -25.56 -23.15 7.33
N THR A 4 -26.14 -22.37 6.41
CA THR A 4 -25.36 -21.55 5.50
C THR A 4 -24.67 -20.44 6.30
N GLN A 5 -23.48 -20.01 5.85
CA GLN A 5 -22.67 -19.01 6.56
C GLN A 5 -23.37 -17.64 6.70
N ASP A 6 -24.48 -17.44 5.97
CA ASP A 6 -25.34 -16.26 6.05
C ASP A 6 -26.36 -16.38 7.20
N GLU A 7 -27.00 -17.54 7.36
CA GLU A 7 -27.92 -17.81 8.48
C GLU A 7 -27.22 -17.73 9.84
N MET A 8 -25.96 -18.16 9.93
CA MET A 8 -25.17 -17.99 11.17
C MET A 8 -24.91 -16.52 11.50
N LYS A 9 -24.65 -15.67 10.51
CA LYS A 9 -24.43 -14.23 10.74
C LYS A 9 -25.72 -13.51 11.14
N GLU A 10 -26.86 -13.90 10.59
CA GLU A 10 -28.15 -13.34 11.00
C GLU A 10 -28.50 -13.74 12.43
N ILE A 11 -28.23 -14.98 12.82
CA ILE A 11 -28.41 -15.46 14.20
C ILE A 11 -27.47 -14.71 15.15
N ASP A 12 -26.19 -14.56 14.81
CA ASP A 12 -25.23 -13.82 15.63
C ASP A 12 -25.63 -12.34 15.81
N LEU A 13 -26.18 -11.71 14.78
CA LEU A 13 -26.65 -10.33 14.83
C LEU A 13 -27.91 -10.19 15.71
N ILE A 14 -28.83 -11.14 15.61
CA ILE A 14 -30.02 -11.18 16.46
C ILE A 14 -29.63 -11.47 17.92
N GLU A 15 -28.69 -12.37 18.16
CA GLU A 15 -28.18 -12.68 19.49
C GLU A 15 -27.50 -11.46 20.13
N ALA A 16 -26.64 -10.76 19.38
CA ALA A 16 -26.04 -9.51 19.85
C ALA A 16 -27.10 -8.45 20.21
N ARG A 17 -28.15 -8.33 19.39
CA ARG A 17 -29.24 -7.38 19.65
C ARG A 17 -30.07 -7.78 20.86
N ILE A 18 -30.31 -9.07 21.08
CA ILE A 18 -31.02 -9.58 22.26
C ILE A 18 -30.20 -9.29 23.52
N VAL A 19 -28.89 -9.56 23.50
CA VAL A 19 -27.99 -9.28 24.62
C VAL A 19 -27.99 -7.78 24.96
N ASP A 20 -27.97 -6.91 23.95
CA ASP A 20 -28.07 -5.45 24.16
C ASP A 20 -29.43 -5.03 24.73
N LEU A 21 -30.52 -5.67 24.30
CA LEU A 21 -31.86 -5.42 24.84
C LEU A 21 -32.00 -5.91 26.28
N GLU A 22 -31.50 -7.10 26.58
CA GLU A 22 -31.48 -7.66 27.94
C GLU A 22 -30.67 -6.77 28.88
N LYS A 23 -29.51 -6.28 28.43
CA LYS A 23 -28.69 -5.33 29.19
C LYS A 23 -29.39 -4.00 29.43
N ARG A 24 -30.20 -3.50 28.49
CA ARG A 24 -30.94 -2.24 28.65
C ARG A 24 -32.17 -2.38 29.55
N ILE A 25 -32.85 -3.52 29.48
CA ILE A 25 -34.14 -3.74 30.15
C ILE A 25 -33.93 -4.30 31.57
N VAL A 26 -33.04 -5.28 31.72
CA VAL A 26 -32.80 -6.00 32.98
C VAL A 26 -31.53 -5.48 33.68
N GLY A 27 -30.60 -4.85 32.95
CA GLY A 27 -29.34 -4.38 33.52
C GLY A 27 -28.46 -5.54 34.02
N ASN A 28 -27.71 -5.32 35.11
CA ASN A 28 -26.88 -6.35 35.75
C ASN A 28 -27.66 -7.26 36.74
N LEU A 29 -28.99 -7.21 36.73
CA LEU A 29 -29.80 -8.08 37.59
C LEU A 29 -29.85 -9.48 36.99
N HIS A 30 -28.95 -10.35 37.43
CA HIS A 30 -29.00 -11.77 37.11
C HIS A 30 -30.27 -12.40 37.67
N SER A 31 -31.34 -12.52 36.87
CA SER A 31 -32.46 -13.49 36.93
C SER A 31 -33.04 -13.96 38.28
N THR A 32 -32.76 -13.33 39.42
CA THR A 32 -33.18 -13.83 40.74
C THR A 32 -34.37 -13.05 41.29
N GLU A 33 -35.52 -13.70 41.16
CA GLU A 33 -36.63 -13.76 42.14
C GLU A 33 -37.53 -12.54 42.38
N ASN A 34 -37.30 -11.36 41.78
CA ASN A 34 -38.28 -10.27 41.83
C ASN A 34 -38.43 -9.55 40.48
N TYR A 35 -38.93 -10.25 39.47
CA TYR A 35 -39.33 -9.62 38.22
C TYR A 35 -40.69 -8.94 38.40
N VAL A 36 -40.68 -7.64 38.70
CA VAL A 36 -41.90 -6.81 38.55
C VAL A 36 -42.08 -6.60 37.04
N PRO A 37 -43.25 -6.89 36.47
CA PRO A 37 -43.51 -6.57 35.07
C PRO A 37 -43.21 -5.09 34.84
N ILE A 38 -42.22 -4.80 33.99
CA ILE A 38 -41.76 -3.42 33.75
C ILE A 38 -42.90 -2.55 33.22
N VAL A 39 -43.86 -3.17 32.52
CA VAL A 39 -45.09 -2.54 32.06
C VAL A 39 -45.93 -2.05 33.24
N ASP A 40 -46.14 -2.87 34.27
CA ASP A 40 -46.93 -2.48 35.45
C ASP A 40 -46.22 -1.40 36.26
N SER A 41 -44.88 -1.48 36.39
CA SER A 41 -44.08 -0.43 37.03
C SER A 41 -44.10 0.87 36.22
N LEU A 42 -44.06 0.78 34.90
CA LEU A 42 -44.14 1.93 33.99
C LEU A 42 -45.53 2.55 34.00
N GLU A 43 -46.58 1.74 34.02
CA GLU A 43 -47.96 2.21 34.11
C GLU A 43 -48.21 2.86 35.47
N THR A 44 -47.70 2.26 36.54
CA THR A 44 -47.79 2.85 37.89
C THR A 44 -47.02 4.16 37.96
N THR A 45 -45.80 4.24 37.44
CA THR A 45 -45.02 5.49 37.43
C THR A 45 -45.63 6.55 36.51
N ASN A 46 -46.12 6.17 35.33
CA ASN A 46 -46.83 7.09 34.44
C ASN A 46 -48.13 7.59 35.07
N SER A 47 -48.90 6.73 35.73
CA SER A 47 -50.08 7.12 36.51
C SER A 47 -49.68 8.07 37.65
N LEU A 48 -48.60 7.79 38.39
CA LEU A 48 -48.11 8.65 39.47
C LEU A 48 -47.63 10.02 38.95
N ILE A 49 -46.93 10.05 37.81
CA ILE A 49 -46.51 11.29 37.14
C ILE A 49 -47.74 12.08 36.71
N ASN A 50 -48.71 11.44 36.05
CA ASN A 50 -49.94 12.08 35.62
C ASN A 50 -50.77 12.59 36.81
N THR A 51 -50.93 11.82 37.88
CA THR A 51 -51.62 12.27 39.10
C THR A 51 -50.88 13.38 39.82
N SER A 52 -49.54 13.40 39.77
CA SER A 52 -48.72 14.49 40.33
C SER A 52 -48.72 15.75 39.45
N LEU A 53 -49.01 15.60 38.17
CA LEU A 53 -49.22 16.70 37.23
C LEU A 53 -50.63 17.31 37.32
N ILE A 54 -51.63 16.53 37.75
CA ILE A 54 -52.98 17.03 38.02
C ILE A 54 -52.90 18.03 39.18
N GLY A 55 -53.03 19.33 38.85
CA GLY A 55 -52.88 20.45 39.79
C GLY A 55 -51.64 21.33 39.56
N ARG A 56 -50.71 20.92 38.69
CA ARG A 56 -49.52 21.71 38.29
C ARG A 56 -49.52 21.95 36.78
N GLU A 57 -50.34 22.90 36.33
CA GLU A 57 -50.51 23.24 34.91
C GLU A 57 -49.19 23.62 34.22
N SER A 58 -48.26 24.27 34.93
CA SER A 58 -46.93 24.63 34.40
C SER A 58 -46.05 23.43 34.08
N ALA A 59 -46.08 22.39 34.92
CA ALA A 59 -45.32 21.16 34.70
C ALA A 59 -45.93 20.32 33.56
N SER A 60 -47.25 20.30 33.45
CA SER A 60 -47.97 19.67 32.33
C SER A 60 -47.69 20.36 31.00
N MET A 61 -47.67 21.70 30.98
CA MET A 61 -47.27 22.46 29.79
C MET A 61 -45.80 22.19 29.41
N PHE A 62 -44.90 22.07 30.38
CA PHE A 62 -43.50 21.75 30.11
C PHE A 62 -43.33 20.34 29.52
N MET A 63 -44.03 19.33 30.05
CA MET A 63 -44.01 17.97 29.49
C MET A 63 -44.52 17.91 28.05
N ARG A 64 -45.58 18.65 27.72
CA ARG A 64 -46.06 18.77 26.33
C ARG A 64 -45.05 19.50 25.43
N ARG A 65 -44.44 20.58 25.92
CA ARG A 65 -43.38 21.30 25.19
C ARG A 65 -42.15 20.45 24.97
N LEU A 66 -41.83 19.53 25.88
CA LEU A 66 -40.70 18.61 25.71
C LEU A 66 -40.95 17.64 24.55
N ALA A 67 -42.18 17.09 24.44
CA ALA A 67 -42.57 16.26 23.31
C ALA A 67 -42.57 17.05 21.98
N GLU A 68 -43.04 18.30 22.01
CA GLU A 68 -42.97 19.21 20.85
C GLU A 68 -41.50 19.55 20.48
N LEU A 69 -40.62 19.71 21.46
CA LEU A 69 -39.20 19.99 21.25
C LEU A 69 -38.47 18.78 20.64
N ASP A 70 -38.80 17.56 21.06
CA ASP A 70 -38.28 16.34 20.46
C ASP A 70 -38.66 16.24 18.97
N THR A 71 -39.90 16.61 18.62
CA THR A 71 -40.34 16.66 17.22
C THR A 71 -39.69 17.77 16.41
N LEU A 72 -39.25 18.87 17.04
CA LEU A 72 -38.55 19.98 16.39
C LEU A 72 -37.04 19.73 16.25
N LEU A 73 -36.47 18.87 17.10
CA LEU A 73 -35.07 18.45 17.06
C LEU A 73 -34.84 17.22 16.18
N ASP A 74 -35.89 16.66 15.58
CA ASP A 74 -35.76 15.57 14.61
C ASP A 74 -35.07 16.09 13.33
N PRO A 75 -33.84 15.63 13.01
CA PRO A 75 -33.10 16.08 11.82
C PRO A 75 -33.80 15.74 10.49
N ALA A 76 -34.82 14.87 10.50
CA ALA A 76 -35.65 14.61 9.33
C ALA A 76 -36.67 15.72 9.03
N ALA A 77 -36.99 16.59 10.00
CA ALA A 77 -37.97 17.66 9.84
C ALA A 77 -37.37 18.96 9.24
N GLU A 78 -36.10 19.26 9.52
CA GLU A 78 -35.43 20.49 9.04
C GLU A 78 -35.21 20.53 7.53
N ASP A 79 -35.08 19.36 6.87
CA ASP A 79 -34.78 19.31 5.43
C ASP A 79 -35.94 19.84 4.56
N ARG A 80 -37.16 19.82 5.11
CA ARG A 80 -38.38 20.36 4.48
C ARG A 80 -38.65 21.83 4.76
N THR A 81 -38.08 22.42 5.81
CA THR A 81 -38.39 23.80 6.27
C THR A 81 -37.28 24.81 6.01
N LEU A 82 -36.11 24.37 5.54
CA LEU A 82 -35.04 25.28 5.13
C LEU A 82 -35.51 26.22 4.00
N ASN A 83 -35.65 27.50 4.35
CA ASN A 83 -35.98 28.57 3.42
C ASN A 83 -35.03 28.59 2.22
N LEU A 84 -35.56 28.83 1.02
CA LEU A 84 -34.79 28.88 -0.24
C LEU A 84 -33.59 29.81 -0.16
N SER A 85 -33.71 30.92 0.59
CA SER A 85 -32.62 31.87 0.83
C SER A 85 -31.45 31.26 1.58
N VAL A 86 -31.70 30.40 2.58
CA VAL A 86 -30.66 29.73 3.38
C VAL A 86 -29.96 28.67 2.54
N LYS A 87 -30.71 27.93 1.70
CA LYS A 87 -30.12 26.99 0.74
C LYS A 87 -29.22 27.71 -0.27
N MET A 88 -29.59 28.90 -0.71
CA MET A 88 -28.78 29.71 -1.62
C MET A 88 -27.48 30.20 -0.96
N GLU A 89 -27.55 30.72 0.26
CA GLU A 89 -26.34 31.10 1.03
C GLU A 89 -25.45 29.89 1.31
N GLN A 90 -26.02 28.74 1.65
CA GLN A 90 -25.26 27.50 1.84
C GLN A 90 -24.53 27.07 0.56
N VAL A 91 -25.19 27.14 -0.60
CA VAL A 91 -24.56 26.85 -1.89
C VAL A 91 -23.45 27.85 -2.21
N LEU A 92 -23.66 29.15 -1.93
CA LEU A 92 -22.63 30.19 -2.11
C LEU A 92 -21.41 29.97 -1.21
N VAL A 93 -21.62 29.60 0.06
CA VAL A 93 -20.52 29.26 0.98
C VAL A 93 -19.77 28.01 0.52
N MET A 94 -20.47 27.05 -0.10
CA MET A 94 -19.89 25.79 -0.56
C MET A 94 -19.33 25.86 -1.99
N GLU A 95 -19.54 26.96 -2.71
CA GLU A 95 -19.02 27.20 -4.06
C GLU A 95 -17.51 26.95 -4.20
N PRO A 96 -16.61 27.52 -3.37
CA PRO A 96 -15.17 27.29 -3.52
C PRO A 96 -14.78 25.81 -3.34
N PHE A 97 -15.49 25.09 -2.45
CA PHE A 97 -15.30 23.67 -2.26
C PHE A 97 -15.77 22.86 -3.48
N LEU A 98 -16.94 23.20 -4.04
CA LEU A 98 -17.44 22.58 -5.28
C LEU A 98 -16.50 22.84 -6.46
N GLN A 99 -16.00 24.07 -6.63
CA GLN A 99 -15.04 24.41 -7.68
C GLN A 99 -13.71 23.67 -7.52
N HIS A 100 -13.25 23.46 -6.28
CA HIS A 100 -12.07 22.65 -6.01
C HIS A 100 -12.30 21.18 -6.40
N ASN A 101 -13.42 20.59 -5.99
CA ASN A 101 -13.77 19.22 -6.33
C ASN A 101 -13.93 19.00 -7.84
N VAL A 102 -14.54 19.95 -8.56
CA VAL A 102 -14.66 19.87 -10.03
C VAL A 102 -13.27 19.91 -10.70
N ARG A 103 -12.34 20.75 -10.21
CA ARG A 103 -10.96 20.76 -10.71
C ARG A 103 -10.25 19.45 -10.45
N ALA A 104 -10.31 18.95 -9.22
CA ALA A 104 -9.70 17.67 -8.85
C ALA A 104 -10.28 16.50 -9.66
N LEU A 105 -11.59 16.51 -9.93
CA LEU A 105 -12.25 15.47 -10.72
C LEU A 105 -11.85 15.54 -12.20
N ASN A 106 -11.71 16.74 -12.76
CA ASN A 106 -11.18 16.92 -14.11
C ASN A 106 -9.72 16.45 -14.22
N GLU A 107 -8.89 16.76 -13.22
CA GLU A 107 -7.51 16.26 -13.15
C GLU A 107 -7.49 14.73 -13.08
N MET A 108 -8.29 14.12 -12.21
CA MET A 108 -8.41 12.66 -12.13
C MET A 108 -8.86 12.07 -13.47
N GLN A 109 -9.83 12.66 -14.16
CA GLN A 109 -10.29 12.16 -15.46
C GLN A 109 -9.20 12.21 -16.53
N GLN A 110 -8.36 13.25 -16.52
CA GLN A 110 -7.19 13.32 -17.41
C GLN A 110 -6.17 12.23 -17.06
N LEU A 111 -5.90 12.01 -15.77
CA LEU A 111 -4.93 11.01 -15.31
C LEU A 111 -5.39 9.56 -15.54
N VAL A 112 -6.70 9.29 -15.49
CA VAL A 112 -7.28 7.95 -15.78
C VAL A 112 -6.85 7.45 -17.17
N SER A 113 -6.76 8.35 -18.16
CA SER A 113 -6.30 7.98 -19.51
C SER A 113 -4.85 7.48 -19.55
N VAL A 114 -4.01 7.89 -18.59
CA VAL A 114 -2.61 7.47 -18.48
C VAL A 114 -2.48 6.10 -17.83
N LEU A 115 -3.36 5.77 -16.87
CA LEU A 115 -3.39 4.45 -16.22
C LEU A 115 -3.69 3.32 -17.21
N ASP A 116 -4.52 3.60 -18.22
CA ASP A 116 -4.86 2.64 -19.28
C ASP A 116 -3.84 2.57 -20.42
N SER A 117 -2.77 3.36 -20.35
CA SER A 117 -1.76 3.42 -21.41
C SER A 117 -1.14 2.04 -21.67
N GLU A 118 -1.01 1.72 -22.96
CA GLU A 118 -0.39 0.47 -23.40
C GLU A 118 1.05 0.32 -22.88
N ALA A 119 1.73 1.44 -22.63
CA ALA A 119 3.06 1.45 -22.03
C ALA A 119 3.10 0.76 -20.65
N ILE A 120 2.10 1.01 -19.79
CA ILE A 120 2.01 0.37 -18.47
C ILE A 120 1.56 -1.09 -18.61
N LYS A 121 0.62 -1.39 -19.50
CA LYS A 121 0.15 -2.76 -19.76
C LYS A 121 1.25 -3.67 -20.34
N ASN A 122 2.16 -3.11 -21.12
CA ASN A 122 3.27 -3.84 -21.74
C ASN A 122 4.50 -4.00 -20.83
N VAL A 123 4.51 -3.44 -19.61
CA VAL A 123 5.66 -3.58 -18.69
C VAL A 123 6.03 -5.04 -18.42
N PRO A 124 5.10 -5.97 -18.11
CA PRO A 124 5.48 -7.37 -17.84
C PRO A 124 6.11 -8.08 -19.04
N SER A 125 5.70 -7.74 -20.27
CA SER A 125 6.29 -8.32 -21.48
C SER A 125 7.68 -7.75 -21.76
N LEU A 126 7.88 -6.45 -21.51
CA LEU A 126 9.19 -5.80 -21.56
C LEU A 126 10.15 -6.35 -20.51
N THR A 127 9.70 -6.56 -19.27
CA THR A 127 10.51 -7.13 -18.19
C THR A 127 11.02 -8.52 -18.56
N ARG A 128 10.16 -9.39 -19.11
CA ARG A 128 10.58 -10.72 -19.55
C ARG A 128 11.60 -10.67 -20.68
N ARG A 129 11.48 -9.70 -21.60
CA ARG A 129 12.46 -9.50 -22.68
C ARG A 129 13.77 -8.94 -22.13
N LEU A 130 13.71 -8.06 -21.14
CA LEU A 130 14.86 -7.50 -20.45
C LEU A 130 15.63 -8.59 -19.69
N GLU A 131 14.94 -9.45 -18.93
CA GLU A 131 15.55 -10.58 -18.23
C GLU A 131 16.31 -11.50 -19.19
N LYS A 132 15.70 -11.86 -20.32
CA LYS A 132 16.38 -12.65 -21.37
C LYS A 132 17.62 -11.95 -21.91
N LEU A 133 17.53 -10.64 -22.13
CA LEU A 133 18.66 -9.84 -22.60
C LEU A 133 19.77 -9.77 -21.55
N THR A 134 19.42 -9.64 -20.27
CA THR A 134 20.37 -9.63 -19.16
C THR A 134 21.11 -10.95 -19.03
N LEU A 135 20.41 -12.09 -19.16
CA LEU A 135 21.05 -13.41 -19.19
C LEU A 135 22.00 -13.55 -20.38
N PHE A 136 21.54 -13.20 -21.59
CA PHE A 136 22.39 -13.23 -22.77
C PHE A 136 23.62 -12.33 -22.64
N TYR A 137 23.46 -11.15 -22.05
CA TYR A 137 24.58 -10.24 -21.79
C TYR A 137 25.58 -10.82 -20.79
N LEU A 138 25.10 -11.50 -19.74
CA LEU A 138 25.96 -12.15 -18.76
C LEU A 138 26.81 -13.26 -19.40
N ASP A 139 26.19 -14.10 -20.22
CA ASP A 139 26.88 -15.17 -20.95
C ASP A 139 27.95 -14.60 -21.89
N ARG A 140 27.59 -13.57 -22.68
CA ARG A 140 28.52 -12.89 -23.59
C ARG A 140 29.69 -12.24 -22.85
N LYS A 141 29.42 -11.66 -21.68
CA LYS A 141 30.46 -11.07 -20.84
C LYS A 141 31.43 -12.14 -20.34
N GLN A 142 30.91 -13.26 -19.85
CA GLN A 142 31.75 -14.38 -19.40
C GLN A 142 32.60 -14.96 -20.55
N GLU A 143 32.03 -15.14 -21.74
CA GLU A 143 32.79 -15.55 -22.93
C GLU A 143 33.91 -14.54 -23.25
N THR A 144 33.61 -13.25 -23.20
CA THR A 144 34.60 -12.19 -23.48
C THR A 144 35.72 -12.19 -22.45
N ASP A 145 35.39 -12.36 -21.16
CA ASP A 145 36.38 -12.41 -20.08
C ASP A 145 37.30 -13.64 -20.23
N THR A 146 36.74 -14.82 -20.55
CA THR A 146 37.54 -16.03 -20.81
C THR A 146 38.43 -15.89 -22.04
N MET A 147 37.92 -15.31 -23.13
CA MET A 147 38.71 -15.04 -24.33
C MET A 147 39.85 -14.06 -24.03
N THR A 148 39.58 -13.01 -23.25
CA THR A 148 40.58 -12.03 -22.84
C THR A 148 41.67 -12.68 -21.99
N ALA A 149 41.31 -13.55 -21.05
CA ALA A 149 42.27 -14.30 -20.24
C ALA A 149 43.16 -15.20 -21.12
N ASN A 150 42.58 -15.91 -22.09
CA ASN A 150 43.35 -16.75 -23.02
C ASN A 150 44.32 -15.94 -23.88
N ILE A 151 43.89 -14.76 -24.37
CA ILE A 151 44.76 -13.87 -25.14
C ILE A 151 45.92 -13.35 -24.27
N MET A 152 45.64 -12.99 -23.02
CA MET A 152 46.68 -12.53 -22.08
C MET A 152 47.68 -13.63 -21.77
N ASP A 153 47.23 -14.87 -21.56
CA ASP A 153 48.12 -16.02 -21.37
C ASP A 153 48.98 -16.27 -22.61
N LEU A 154 48.39 -16.23 -23.80
CA LEU A 154 49.13 -16.39 -25.06
C LEU A 154 50.19 -15.28 -25.25
N LEU A 155 49.86 -14.03 -24.91
CA LEU A 155 50.82 -12.92 -24.93
C LEU A 155 51.97 -13.13 -23.93
N GLN A 156 51.67 -13.67 -22.75
CA GLN A 156 52.70 -13.99 -21.76
C GLN A 156 53.62 -15.11 -22.23
N GLN A 157 53.06 -16.16 -22.85
CA GLN A 157 53.84 -17.25 -23.46
C GLN A 157 54.72 -16.71 -24.59
N TYR A 158 54.16 -15.88 -25.48
CA TYR A 158 54.92 -15.23 -26.54
C TYR A 158 56.09 -14.40 -26.00
N ASN A 159 55.84 -13.55 -25.01
CA ASN A 159 56.89 -12.73 -24.38
C ASN A 159 58.00 -13.60 -23.77
N THR A 160 57.62 -14.74 -23.16
CA THR A 160 58.57 -15.69 -22.60
C THR A 160 59.42 -16.35 -23.68
N ILE A 161 58.82 -16.77 -24.79
CA ILE A 161 59.52 -17.35 -25.94
C ILE A 161 60.50 -16.33 -26.52
N ILE A 162 60.06 -15.08 -26.76
CA ILE A 162 60.93 -14.01 -27.27
C ILE A 162 62.10 -13.75 -26.32
N MET A 163 61.87 -13.67 -25.01
CA MET A 163 62.94 -13.47 -24.04
C MET A 163 63.96 -14.63 -24.05
N ASN A 164 63.49 -15.87 -24.17
CA ASN A 164 64.36 -17.04 -24.28
C ASN A 164 65.15 -17.07 -25.60
N VAL A 165 64.53 -16.67 -26.71
CA VAL A 165 65.20 -16.55 -28.02
C VAL A 165 66.27 -15.47 -27.96
N THR A 166 65.95 -14.27 -27.43
CA THR A 166 66.92 -13.18 -27.25
C THR A 166 68.09 -13.62 -26.38
N LYS A 167 67.82 -14.33 -25.27
CA LYS A 167 68.87 -14.86 -24.39
C LYS A 167 69.75 -15.90 -25.10
N SER A 168 69.15 -16.78 -25.91
CA SER A 168 69.87 -17.79 -26.69
C SER A 168 70.75 -17.16 -27.75
N PHE A 169 70.27 -16.12 -28.44
CA PHE A 169 71.08 -15.34 -29.39
C PHE A 169 72.25 -14.65 -28.71
N ALA A 170 72.06 -14.00 -27.56
CA ALA A 170 73.16 -13.40 -26.80
C ALA A 170 74.20 -14.46 -26.34
N GLN A 171 73.76 -15.66 -25.97
CA GLN A 171 74.67 -16.77 -25.66
C GLN A 171 75.44 -17.25 -26.88
N PHE A 172 74.78 -17.35 -28.05
CA PHE A 172 75.46 -17.70 -29.29
C PHE A 172 76.48 -16.64 -29.70
N GLU A 173 76.15 -15.35 -29.57
CA GLU A 173 77.09 -14.25 -29.80
C GLU A 173 78.33 -14.37 -28.89
N ASP A 174 78.14 -14.61 -27.59
CA ASP A 174 79.27 -14.79 -26.65
C ASP A 174 80.15 -16.00 -27.02
N VAL A 175 79.54 -17.12 -27.43
CA VAL A 175 80.29 -18.30 -27.90
C VAL A 175 81.05 -18.00 -29.20
N VAL A 176 80.41 -17.33 -30.16
CA VAL A 176 81.05 -16.93 -31.42
C VAL A 176 82.22 -15.98 -31.15
N THR A 177 82.04 -14.96 -30.32
CA THR A 177 83.11 -14.03 -29.93
C THR A 177 84.28 -14.75 -29.26
N LYS A 178 84.02 -15.73 -28.37
CA LYS A 178 85.10 -16.55 -27.78
C LYS A 178 85.86 -17.36 -28.81
N CYS A 179 85.14 -17.98 -29.76
CA CYS A 179 85.77 -18.72 -30.86
C CYS A 179 86.59 -17.78 -31.78
N GLU A 180 86.09 -16.59 -32.09
CA GLU A 180 86.81 -15.60 -32.88
C GLU A 180 88.10 -15.15 -32.18
N ILE A 181 88.05 -14.84 -30.88
CA ILE A 181 89.24 -14.48 -30.07
C ILE A 181 90.26 -15.63 -30.02
N ALA A 182 89.79 -16.88 -29.89
CA ALA A 182 90.67 -18.06 -29.89
C ALA A 182 91.32 -18.34 -31.25
N THR A 183 90.68 -17.89 -32.34
CA THR A 183 91.13 -18.08 -33.72
C THR A 183 91.91 -16.87 -34.25
N GLN A 184 91.94 -15.75 -33.53
CA GLN A 184 92.81 -14.63 -33.86
C GLN A 184 94.28 -15.06 -33.73
N PRO A 185 95.10 -14.88 -34.78
CA PRO A 185 96.50 -15.25 -34.73
C PRO A 185 97.20 -14.41 -33.65
N LYS A 186 97.98 -15.07 -32.78
CA LYS A 186 98.96 -14.38 -31.94
C LYS A 186 99.80 -13.50 -32.88
N LYS A 187 99.68 -12.18 -32.75
CA LYS A 187 100.70 -11.28 -33.30
C LYS A 187 102.01 -11.72 -32.66
N GLU A 188 102.88 -12.29 -33.49
CA GLU A 188 104.28 -12.48 -33.15
C GLU A 188 104.81 -11.11 -32.71
N ALA A 189 105.29 -11.06 -31.49
CA ALA A 189 106.05 -9.92 -31.00
C ALA A 189 107.40 -9.95 -31.70
N GLU A 190 107.60 -9.01 -32.63
CA GLU A 190 108.92 -8.46 -32.95
C GLU A 190 109.23 -7.29 -32.01
#